data_AF-A0A9D1DVP2-F1
#
_entry.id   AF-A0A9D1DVP2-F1
#
_cell.length_a   1.000
_cell.length_b   1.000
_cell.length_c   1.000
_cell.angle_alpha   90.00
_cell.angle_beta   90.00
_cell.angle_gamma   90.00
#
_symmetry.space_group_name_H-M   'P 1'
#
loop_
_entity.id
_entity.type
_entity.pdbx_description
1 polymer ?
#
loop_
_entity_poly.entity_id
_entity_poly.type
_entity_poly.pdbx_seq_one_letter_code
_entity_poly.pdbx_strand_id
1 'polypeptide(L)'
;MNIIRTIDLWTEQRDNHYECFNGAFVDGFENNQIAFDKYKIVKNCNCIITVKPEDINIRNKHNTIIFYKNDIPVRLMVINSNTNIDKCIDIALNQYFEDSILKDLYQKLNIKSSIIDMNEEPINDNVIDDEIDTGSCDRWNLLYNMLQGLYT
;
A
#
# COMPACT_ATOMS: atom_id res chain seq x y z
N MET A 1 18.86 5.58 14.60
CA MET A 1 17.55 5.24 14.04
C MET A 1 17.04 6.46 13.30
N ASN A 2 16.96 6.41 11.96
CA ASN A 2 16.45 7.54 11.19
C ASN A 2 14.92 7.60 11.36
N ILE A 3 14.39 8.75 11.75
CA ILE A 3 12.95 8.96 11.87
C ILE A 3 12.43 9.40 10.50
N ILE A 4 11.56 8.60 9.91
CA ILE A 4 10.84 8.97 8.69
C ILE A 4 9.67 9.84 9.12
N ARG A 5 9.67 11.12 8.71
CA ARG A 5 8.65 12.09 9.11
C ARG A 5 7.37 11.99 8.28
N THR A 6 7.50 11.57 7.03
CA THR A 6 6.42 11.46 6.06
C THR A 6 6.70 10.28 5.15
N ILE A 7 5.66 9.52 4.81
CA ILE A 7 5.73 8.40 3.88
C ILE A 7 4.41 8.36 3.12
N ASP A 8 4.44 8.00 1.83
CA ASP A 8 3.21 7.73 1.10
C ASP A 8 2.56 6.47 1.69
N LEU A 9 1.30 6.56 2.11
CA LEU A 9 0.59 5.51 2.81
C LEU A 9 -0.62 5.05 2.00
N TRP A 10 -0.69 3.74 1.77
CA TRP A 10 -1.80 3.05 1.14
C TRP A 10 -2.42 2.09 2.15
N THR A 11 -3.74 2.16 2.33
CA THR A 11 -4.45 1.27 3.25
C THR A 11 -5.43 0.39 2.50
N GLU A 12 -5.35 -0.92 2.69
CA GLU A 12 -6.31 -1.84 2.09
C GLU A 12 -7.66 -1.81 2.83
N GLN A 13 -8.68 -1.21 2.22
CA GLN A 13 -10.03 -1.06 2.79
C GLN A 13 -10.72 -2.40 3.12
N ARG A 14 -10.60 -3.39 2.23
CA ARG A 14 -11.25 -4.70 2.35
C ARG A 14 -10.33 -5.80 1.83
N ASP A 15 -10.53 -7.03 2.29
CA ASP A 15 -9.65 -8.15 1.92
C ASP A 15 -9.63 -8.34 0.39
N ASN A 16 -8.43 -8.42 -0.19
CA ASN A 16 -8.21 -8.53 -1.64
C ASN A 16 -8.72 -7.31 -2.44
N HIS A 17 -8.57 -6.10 -1.91
CA HIS A 17 -8.87 -4.86 -2.64
C HIS A 17 -7.78 -4.58 -3.68
N TYR A 18 -7.88 -5.22 -4.85
CA TYR A 18 -6.84 -5.20 -5.89
C TYR A 18 -6.52 -3.79 -6.39
N GLU A 19 -7.50 -2.89 -6.42
CA GLU A 19 -7.33 -1.49 -6.82
C GLU A 19 -6.29 -0.76 -5.94
N CYS A 20 -6.24 -1.08 -4.64
CA CYS A 20 -5.22 -0.56 -3.72
C CYS A 20 -3.81 -1.02 -4.13
N PHE A 21 -3.66 -2.29 -4.52
CA PHE A 21 -2.38 -2.82 -5.02
C PHE A 21 -2.02 -2.22 -6.38
N ASN A 22 -2.98 -2.10 -7.29
CA ASN A 22 -2.77 -1.52 -8.61
C ASN A 22 -2.21 -0.10 -8.49
N GLY A 23 -2.85 0.73 -7.67
CA GLY A 23 -2.41 2.10 -7.38
C GLY A 23 -1.02 2.13 -6.72
N ALA A 24 -0.83 1.40 -5.63
CA ALA A 24 0.45 1.39 -4.90
C ALA A 24 1.64 0.88 -5.74
N PHE A 25 1.42 0.02 -6.74
CA PHE A 25 2.48 -0.52 -7.60
C PHE A 25 2.76 0.35 -8.83
N VAL A 26 1.85 1.23 -9.25
CA VAL A 26 2.01 2.07 -10.45
C VAL A 26 2.32 3.53 -10.14
N ASP A 27 1.81 4.06 -9.02
CA ASP A 27 1.93 5.49 -8.68
C ASP A 27 3.41 5.91 -8.58
N GLY A 28 3.75 6.99 -9.28
CA GLY A 28 5.09 7.58 -9.33
C GLY A 28 6.00 7.04 -10.44
N PHE A 29 5.50 6.17 -11.33
CA PHE A 29 6.21 5.79 -12.56
C PHE A 29 5.87 6.69 -13.76
N GLU A 30 4.93 7.62 -13.62
CA GLU A 30 4.57 8.56 -14.68
C GLU A 30 5.75 9.49 -15.06
N ASN A 31 5.76 9.96 -16.30
CA ASN A 31 6.78 10.90 -16.82
C ASN A 31 8.23 10.38 -16.73
N ASN A 32 8.45 9.07 -16.90
CA ASN A 32 9.76 8.40 -16.80
C ASN A 32 10.44 8.52 -15.42
N GLN A 33 9.67 8.75 -14.36
CA GLN A 33 10.20 8.72 -13.01
C GLN A 33 10.34 7.27 -12.51
N ILE A 34 11.26 7.05 -11.58
CA ILE A 34 11.43 5.75 -10.92
C ILE A 34 11.06 5.94 -9.46
N ALA A 35 9.81 5.66 -9.11
CA ALA A 35 9.27 5.80 -7.75
C ALA A 35 10.08 5.02 -6.70
N PHE A 36 10.46 3.78 -7.02
CA PHE A 36 11.20 2.88 -6.14
C PHE A 36 12.05 1.90 -6.94
N ASP A 37 13.02 1.27 -6.27
CA ASP A 37 13.91 0.24 -6.84
C ASP A 37 13.80 -1.11 -6.10
N LYS A 38 13.07 -1.15 -4.99
CA LYS A 38 12.86 -2.37 -4.21
C LYS A 38 11.54 -2.31 -3.44
N TYR A 39 10.90 -3.45 -3.25
CA TYR A 39 9.82 -3.61 -2.26
C TYR A 39 10.04 -4.84 -1.39
N LYS A 40 9.52 -4.79 -0.15
CA LYS A 40 9.60 -5.88 0.83
C LYS A 40 8.20 -6.18 1.34
N ILE A 41 7.78 -7.43 1.21
CA ILE A 41 6.56 -7.95 1.81
C ILE A 41 6.91 -8.42 3.23
N VAL A 42 6.19 -7.93 4.22
CA VAL A 42 6.29 -8.35 5.62
C VAL A 42 4.94 -9.00 5.97
N LYS A 43 4.97 -10.32 6.16
CA LYS A 43 3.78 -11.10 6.53
C LYS A 43 3.66 -11.19 8.06
N ASN A 44 2.42 -11.25 8.55
CA ASN A 44 2.06 -11.51 9.94
C ASN A 44 2.77 -10.60 10.96
N CYS A 45 2.68 -9.27 10.80
CA CYS A 45 3.52 -8.27 11.49
C CYS A 45 2.78 -7.10 12.14
N ASN A 46 1.49 -7.28 12.48
CA ASN A 46 0.61 -6.31 13.17
C ASN A 46 0.95 -4.81 12.97
N CYS A 47 0.26 -4.16 12.05
CA CYS A 47 0.27 -2.71 11.91
C CYS A 47 -0.84 -2.09 12.75
N ILE A 48 -0.46 -1.51 13.89
CA ILE A 48 -1.38 -0.81 14.79
C ILE A 48 -1.62 0.61 14.26
N ILE A 49 -2.88 0.94 13.97
CA ILE A 49 -3.26 2.22 13.38
C ILE A 49 -4.05 3.02 14.41
N THR A 50 -3.60 4.25 14.67
CA THR A 50 -4.30 5.18 15.56
C THR A 50 -4.59 6.46 14.81
N VAL A 51 -5.88 6.74 14.65
CA VAL A 51 -6.39 7.95 14.01
C VAL A 51 -6.93 8.91 15.07
N LYS A 52 -6.62 10.20 14.92
CA LYS A 52 -7.10 11.25 15.83
C LYS A 52 -8.51 11.75 15.48
N PRO A 53 -8.86 11.95 14.20
CA PRO A 53 -10.22 12.35 13.84
C PRO A 53 -11.19 11.17 14.04
N GLU A 54 -12.32 11.42 14.72
CA GLU A 54 -13.33 10.40 15.04
C GLU A 54 -14.11 9.92 13.80
N ASP A 55 -14.08 10.71 12.73
CA ASP A 55 -14.69 10.43 11.44
C ASP A 55 -13.83 9.57 10.52
N ILE A 56 -12.57 9.30 10.87
CA ILE A 56 -11.70 8.40 10.10
C ILE A 56 -11.67 7.02 10.73
N ASN A 57 -12.05 6.02 9.92
CA ASN A 57 -12.17 4.64 10.38
C ASN A 57 -11.25 3.71 9.58
N ILE A 58 -10.17 3.26 10.21
CA ILE A 58 -9.18 2.34 9.62
C ILE A 58 -8.82 1.30 10.68
N ARG A 59 -9.02 0.01 10.40
CA ARG A 59 -8.69 -1.08 11.32
C ARG A 59 -7.20 -1.42 11.29
N ASN A 60 -6.73 -2.05 12.35
CA ASN A 60 -5.39 -2.64 12.36
C ASN A 60 -5.20 -3.60 11.19
N LYS A 61 -3.99 -3.58 10.65
CA LYS A 61 -3.60 -4.45 9.53
C LYS A 61 -2.64 -5.50 10.03
N HIS A 62 -2.46 -6.58 9.29
CA HIS A 62 -1.62 -7.70 9.73
C HIS A 62 -0.48 -8.00 8.77
N ASN A 63 -0.50 -7.40 7.60
CA ASN A 63 0.54 -7.52 6.59
C ASN A 63 0.94 -6.13 6.10
N THR A 64 2.14 -6.00 5.54
CA THR A 64 2.54 -4.75 4.89
C THR A 64 3.50 -4.97 3.73
N ILE A 65 3.49 -4.04 2.77
CA ILE A 65 4.52 -3.91 1.73
C ILE A 65 5.21 -2.57 1.93
N ILE A 66 6.53 -2.61 2.03
CA ILE A 66 7.36 -1.41 2.16
C ILE A 66 8.12 -1.23 0.85
N PHE A 67 7.99 -0.06 0.22
CA PHE A 67 8.71 0.30 -1.00
C PHE A 67 9.88 1.21 -0.66
N TYR A 68 10.99 0.99 -1.34
CA TYR A 68 12.26 1.65 -1.07
C TYR A 68 12.81 2.30 -2.34
N LYS A 69 13.40 3.48 -2.16
CA LYS A 69 14.26 4.13 -3.14
C LYS A 69 15.63 4.35 -2.49
N ASN A 70 16.69 3.80 -3.06
CA ASN A 70 18.04 3.87 -2.51
C ASN A 70 18.10 3.46 -1.02
N ASP A 71 17.44 2.35 -0.68
CA ASP A 71 17.29 1.83 0.69
C ASP A 71 16.54 2.73 1.69
N ILE A 72 15.94 3.83 1.23
CA ILE A 72 15.07 4.70 2.03
C ILE A 72 13.61 4.31 1.78
N PRO A 73 12.81 4.00 2.81
CA PRO A 73 11.38 3.76 2.63
C PRO A 73 10.69 5.02 2.09
N VAL A 74 9.94 4.86 1.00
CA VAL A 74 9.21 5.95 0.31
C VAL A 74 7.71 5.76 0.31
N ARG A 75 7.25 4.50 0.38
CA ARG A 75 5.83 4.14 0.44
C ARG A 75 5.61 2.95 1.37
N LEU A 76 4.51 2.99 2.10
CA LEU A 76 4.02 1.94 2.98
C LEU A 76 2.62 1.55 2.53
N MET A 77 2.39 0.26 2.33
CA MET A 77 1.07 -0.28 2.08
C MET A 77 0.71 -1.22 3.23
N VAL A 78 -0.40 -0.97 3.92
CA VAL A 78 -0.87 -1.77 5.06
C VAL A 78 -2.08 -2.61 4.64
N ILE A 79 -2.04 -3.90 4.95
CA ILE A 79 -2.83 -4.94 4.28
C ILE A 79 -3.53 -5.84 5.30
N ASN A 80 -4.77 -6.21 5.00
CA ASN A 80 -5.61 -7.01 5.88
C ASN A 80 -5.05 -8.43 6.07
N SER A 81 -5.50 -9.10 7.14
CA SER A 81 -5.02 -10.43 7.52
C SER A 81 -5.39 -11.51 6.50
N ASN A 82 -6.59 -11.47 5.93
CA ASN A 82 -7.07 -12.52 5.02
C ASN A 82 -6.75 -12.27 3.53
N THR A 83 -5.96 -11.24 3.23
CA THR A 83 -5.63 -10.88 1.85
C THR A 83 -4.65 -11.87 1.23
N ASN A 84 -4.98 -12.37 0.05
CA ASN A 84 -4.05 -13.15 -0.78
C ASN A 84 -3.07 -12.21 -1.46
N ILE A 85 -2.00 -11.84 -0.75
CA ILE A 85 -0.98 -10.88 -1.19
C ILE A 85 -0.38 -11.28 -2.54
N ASP A 86 -0.03 -12.55 -2.69
CA ASP A 86 0.65 -13.03 -3.90
C ASP A 86 -0.24 -12.86 -5.14
N LYS A 87 -1.54 -13.17 -5.01
CA LYS A 87 -2.53 -12.92 -6.06
C LYS A 87 -2.73 -11.44 -6.34
N CYS A 88 -2.82 -10.60 -5.32
CA CYS A 88 -3.01 -9.16 -5.50
C CYS A 88 -1.82 -8.52 -6.22
N ILE A 89 -0.59 -8.92 -5.88
CA ILE A 89 0.63 -8.47 -6.54
C ILE A 89 0.67 -8.97 -8.00
N ASP A 90 0.31 -10.23 -8.25
CA ASP A 90 0.26 -10.75 -9.62
C ASP A 90 -0.72 -9.95 -10.49
N ILE A 91 -1.91 -9.63 -9.98
CA ILE A 91 -2.87 -8.76 -10.69
C ILE A 91 -2.28 -7.37 -10.93
N ALA A 92 -1.67 -6.76 -9.91
CA ALA A 92 -1.07 -5.43 -10.03
C ALA A 92 0.09 -5.38 -11.03
N LEU A 93 0.92 -6.43 -11.10
CA LEU A 93 2.02 -6.47 -12.08
C LEU A 93 1.55 -6.79 -13.50
N ASN A 94 0.41 -7.47 -13.66
CA ASN A 94 -0.16 -7.77 -14.97
C ASN A 94 -1.11 -6.66 -15.49
N GLN A 95 -1.25 -5.54 -14.78
CA GLN A 95 -1.98 -4.37 -15.27
C GLN A 95 -1.24 -3.72 -16.46
N TYR A 96 -1.99 -3.06 -17.35
CA TYR A 96 -1.40 -2.27 -18.44
C TYR A 96 -0.81 -0.97 -17.89
N PHE A 97 0.39 -0.63 -18.38
CA PHE A 97 1.06 0.64 -18.13
C PHE A 97 1.70 1.12 -19.44
N GLU A 98 1.25 2.27 -19.94
CA GLU A 98 1.56 2.76 -21.29
C GLU A 98 1.30 1.68 -22.34
N ASP A 99 2.33 1.32 -23.13
CA ASP A 99 2.25 0.35 -24.23
C ASP A 99 2.61 -1.09 -23.81
N SER A 100 2.76 -1.38 -22.50
CA SER A 100 3.22 -2.68 -22.00
C SER A 100 2.51 -3.12 -20.72
N ILE A 101 2.84 -4.30 -20.19
CA ILE A 101 2.41 -4.69 -18.84
C ILE A 101 3.41 -4.16 -17.81
N LEU A 102 2.92 -3.77 -16.62
CA LEU A 102 3.76 -3.18 -15.58
C LEU A 102 4.95 -4.07 -15.18
N LYS A 103 4.76 -5.39 -15.23
CA LYS A 103 5.81 -6.39 -14.99
C LYS A 103 7.03 -6.21 -15.89
N ASP A 104 6.85 -5.82 -17.15
CA ASP A 104 7.95 -5.61 -18.10
C ASP A 104 8.79 -4.40 -17.69
N LEU A 105 8.14 -3.33 -17.22
CA LEU A 105 8.82 -2.17 -16.64
C LEU A 105 9.63 -2.56 -15.41
N TYR A 106 9.06 -3.36 -14.51
CA TYR A 106 9.75 -3.82 -13.30
C TYR A 106 11.00 -4.65 -13.63
N GLN A 107 10.91 -5.52 -14.63
CA GLN A 107 12.06 -6.29 -15.12
C GLN A 107 13.13 -5.38 -15.74
N LYS A 108 12.72 -4.43 -16.59
CA LYS A 108 13.62 -3.46 -17.22
C LYS A 108 14.36 -2.60 -16.20
N LEU A 109 13.68 -2.16 -15.14
CA LEU A 109 14.24 -1.36 -14.05
C LEU A 109 14.97 -2.20 -12.99
N ASN A 110 14.94 -3.54 -13.12
CA ASN A 110 15.51 -4.47 -12.16
C ASN A 110 15.01 -4.23 -10.72
N ILE A 111 13.70 -4.00 -10.57
CA ILE A 111 13.06 -3.78 -9.27
C ILE A 111 13.15 -5.07 -8.45
N LYS A 112 13.70 -4.96 -7.24
CA LYS A 112 13.93 -6.12 -6.36
C LYS A 112 12.74 -6.35 -5.44
N SER A 113 12.42 -7.62 -5.18
CA SER A 113 11.42 -8.01 -4.20
C SER A 113 12.03 -8.92 -3.13
N SER A 114 11.47 -8.88 -1.92
CA SER A 114 11.83 -9.78 -0.84
C SER A 114 10.64 -10.04 0.08
N ILE A 115 10.64 -11.17 0.78
CA ILE A 115 9.58 -11.56 1.72
C ILE A 115 10.21 -11.89 3.06
N ILE A 116 9.57 -11.45 4.13
CA ILE A 116 9.83 -11.91 5.50
C ILE A 116 8.49 -12.24 6.16
N ASP A 117 8.50 -13.23 7.05
CA ASP A 117 7.36 -13.55 7.91
C ASP A 117 7.76 -13.28 9.37
N MET A 118 6.96 -12.48 10.07
CA MET A 118 7.18 -12.14 11.47
C MET A 118 6.53 -13.17 12.42
N ASN A 119 5.66 -14.05 11.90
CA ASN A 119 4.95 -15.10 12.63
C ASN A 119 4.16 -14.60 13.85
N GLU A 120 3.62 -13.37 13.78
CA GLU A 120 2.78 -12.83 14.84
C GLU A 120 1.31 -13.25 14.65
N GLU A 121 0.56 -13.33 15.75
CA GLU A 121 -0.89 -13.50 15.70
C GLU A 121 -1.58 -12.15 15.47
N PRO A 122 -2.71 -12.10 14.74
CA PRO A 122 -3.40 -10.85 14.43
C PRO A 122 -4.02 -10.19 15.67
N ILE A 123 -3.72 -8.90 15.84
CA ILE A 123 -4.39 -8.05 16.82
C ILE A 123 -5.66 -7.49 16.18
N ASN A 124 -6.78 -8.17 16.45
CA ASN A 124 -8.09 -7.78 15.94
C ASN A 124 -8.64 -6.59 16.75
N ASP A 125 -8.79 -5.45 16.09
CA ASP A 125 -9.72 -4.42 16.54
C ASP A 125 -11.13 -4.80 16.05
N ASN A 126 -12.15 -4.41 16.82
CA ASN A 126 -13.55 -4.79 16.59
C ASN A 126 -14.00 -4.60 15.13
N VAL A 127 -14.93 -5.46 14.70
CA VAL A 127 -15.52 -5.48 13.34
C VAL A 127 -16.10 -4.10 13.02
N ILE A 128 -15.39 -3.39 12.14
CA ILE A 128 -15.85 -2.18 11.48
C ILE A 128 -16.45 -2.62 10.14
N ASP A 129 -17.73 -2.31 9.92
CA ASP A 129 -18.44 -2.74 8.71
C ASP A 129 -18.02 -1.97 7.46
N ASP A 130 -17.57 -0.72 7.59
CA ASP A 130 -17.15 0.13 6.47
C ASP A 130 -15.89 0.94 6.82
N GLU A 131 -14.72 0.49 6.35
CA GLU A 131 -13.49 1.29 6.40
C GLU A 131 -13.52 2.38 5.32
N ILE A 132 -12.83 3.50 5.57
CA ILE A 132 -12.67 4.55 4.58
C ILE A 132 -11.62 4.16 3.55
N ASP A 133 -11.88 4.46 2.28
CA ASP A 133 -10.86 4.37 1.23
C ASP A 133 -9.79 5.46 1.44
N THR A 134 -8.60 5.04 1.88
CA THR A 134 -7.45 5.95 1.99
C THR A 134 -6.32 5.47 1.08
N GLY A 135 -6.45 5.78 -0.21
CA GLY A 135 -5.33 5.75 -1.15
C GLY A 135 -4.53 7.05 -1.08
N SER A 136 -3.22 6.94 -0.78
CA SER A 136 -2.27 8.07 -0.77
C SER A 136 -2.61 9.16 0.25
N CYS A 137 -2.38 8.85 1.54
CA CYS A 137 -2.58 9.80 2.65
C CYS A 137 -1.57 10.98 2.68
N ASP A 138 -0.59 11.00 1.80
CA ASP A 138 0.37 12.10 1.65
C ASP A 138 -0.23 13.31 0.91
N ARG A 139 -1.41 13.14 0.28
CA ARG A 139 -2.16 14.21 -0.39
C ARG A 139 -3.36 14.63 0.47
N TRP A 140 -3.15 15.50 1.46
CA TRP A 140 -4.22 15.98 2.35
C TRP A 140 -5.47 16.48 1.60
N ASN A 141 -5.30 17.18 0.47
CA ASN A 141 -6.42 17.64 -0.34
C ASN A 141 -7.19 16.48 -1.01
N LEU A 142 -6.49 15.40 -1.40
CA LEU A 142 -7.10 14.21 -1.97
C LEU A 142 -7.87 13.44 -0.90
N LEU A 143 -7.23 13.19 0.25
CA LEU A 143 -7.87 12.57 1.41
C LEU A 143 -9.10 13.38 1.87
N TYR A 144 -8.97 14.71 1.96
CA TYR A 144 -10.08 15.60 2.31
C TYR A 144 -11.23 15.53 1.30
N ASN A 145 -10.93 15.53 -0.01
CA ASN A 145 -11.95 15.41 -1.05
C ASN A 145 -12.62 14.02 -1.06
N MET A 146 -11.88 12.95 -0.78
CA MET A 146 -12.40 11.60 -0.62
C MET A 146 -13.33 11.49 0.60
N LEU A 147 -12.94 12.06 1.75
CA LEU A 147 -13.77 12.14 2.95
C LEU A 147 -15.05 12.94 2.75
N GLN A 148 -15.05 13.93 1.86
CA GLN A 148 -16.23 14.73 1.52
C GLN A 148 -17.10 14.11 0.41
N GLY A 149 -16.75 12.94 -0.13
CA GLY A 149 -17.47 12.31 -1.24
C GLY A 149 -17.38 13.08 -2.56
N LEU A 150 -16.36 13.93 -2.72
CA LEU A 150 -16.14 14.80 -3.89
C LEU A 150 -15.22 14.16 -4.94
N TYR A 151 -14.79 12.92 -4.73
CA TYR A 151 -14.01 12.17 -5.69
C TYR A 151 -14.96 11.36 -6.58
N THR A 152 -15.17 11.84 -7.81
CA THR A 152 -15.85 11.12 -8.90
C THR A 152 -14.87 10.85 -10.03
#